data_AF-A0A7J7IVR2-F1
#
_entry.id   AF-A0A7J7IVR2-F1
#
_cell.length_a   1.000
_cell.length_b   1.000
_cell.length_c   1.000
_cell.angle_alpha   90.00
_cell.angle_beta   90.00
_cell.angle_gamma   90.00
#
_symmetry.space_group_name_H-M   'P 1'
#
loop_
_entity.id
_entity.type
_entity.pdbx_description
1 polymer ?
#
loop_
_entity_poly.entity_id
_entity_poly.type
_entity_poly.pdbx_seq_one_letter_code
_entity_poly.pdbx_strand_id
1 'polypeptide(L)'
;MAEYSIAQSVGTLLRKLDNGMRGVSHIFCDEIHERDLNTDFMMVVLRDMIQTYPDLRVVLMSATVDISLFKEYFGECEVVELQGRTFPVQEYYLEDVVEMLHFVPPLAEKKKRKDRDEGVPEEDVEKEENCLLNVSTQYSQQTRSPWRRCLKKKSLFLSLRC
;
A
#
# COMPACT_ATOMS: atom_id res chain seq x y z
N MET A 1 -3.17 -19.59 36.23
CA MET A 1 -2.15 -18.78 35.53
C MET A 1 -2.88 -17.58 34.98
N ALA A 2 -2.43 -16.37 35.28
CA ALA A 2 -3.05 -15.18 34.70
C ALA A 2 -2.60 -15.07 33.24
N GLU A 3 -3.54 -15.23 32.31
CA GLU A 3 -3.32 -14.97 30.90
C GLU A 3 -3.34 -13.45 30.70
N TYR A 4 -2.17 -12.86 30.53
CA TYR A 4 -2.03 -11.45 30.18
C TYR A 4 -1.70 -11.34 28.70
N SER A 5 -2.59 -10.74 27.93
CA SER A 5 -2.32 -10.29 26.56
C SER A 5 -1.75 -8.87 26.60
N ILE A 6 -0.59 -8.67 25.98
CA ILE A 6 0.11 -7.38 25.97
C ILE A 6 0.37 -6.99 24.52
N ALA A 7 -0.29 -5.93 24.04
CA ALA A 7 -0.02 -5.34 22.73
C ALA A 7 1.12 -4.34 22.84
N GLN A 8 2.16 -4.48 22.00
CA GLN A 8 3.34 -3.62 22.00
C GLN A 8 3.82 -3.35 20.57
N SER A 9 4.55 -2.25 20.37
CA SER A 9 5.23 -2.00 19.11
C SER A 9 6.38 -2.98 18.88
N VAL A 10 6.72 -3.20 17.61
CA VAL A 10 7.82 -4.07 17.17
C VAL A 10 9.14 -3.75 17.89
N GLY A 11 9.48 -2.46 17.99
CA GLY A 11 10.71 -2.03 18.66
C GLY A 11 10.75 -2.36 20.16
N THR A 12 9.60 -2.36 20.84
CA THR A 12 9.51 -2.75 22.26
C THR A 12 9.70 -4.25 22.42
N LEU A 13 9.14 -5.04 21.50
CA LEU A 13 9.31 -6.49 21.48
C LEU A 13 10.79 -6.87 21.27
N LEU A 14 11.46 -6.26 20.29
CA LEU A 14 12.89 -6.48 20.01
C LEU A 14 13.79 -6.17 21.22
N ARG A 15 13.47 -5.14 22.01
CA ARG A 15 14.18 -4.84 23.26
C ARG A 15 13.93 -5.87 24.36
N LYS A 16 12.73 -6.44 24.43
CA LYS A 16 12.41 -7.50 25.40
C LYS A 16 13.07 -8.82 25.03
N LEU A 17 13.21 -9.07 23.72
CA LEU A 17 13.87 -10.25 23.18
C LEU A 17 15.32 -10.37 23.65
N ASP A 18 16.06 -9.26 23.65
CA ASP A 18 17.45 -9.18 24.11
C ASP A 18 17.62 -9.57 25.59
N ASN A 19 16.61 -9.29 26.42
CA ASN A 19 16.60 -9.63 27.85
C ASN A 19 16.04 -11.04 28.15
N GLY A 20 15.63 -11.79 27.12
CA GLY A 20 15.01 -13.10 27.23
C GLY A 20 13.51 -13.04 27.52
N MET A 21 12.71 -13.71 26.69
CA MET A 21 11.24 -13.77 26.85
C MET A 21 10.79 -14.84 27.85
N ARG A 22 11.20 -14.72 29.11
CA ARG A 22 10.72 -15.63 30.15
C ARG A 22 9.24 -15.37 30.44
N GLY A 23 8.41 -16.40 30.25
CA GLY A 23 6.97 -16.34 30.52
C GLY A 23 6.09 -15.98 29.32
N VAL A 24 6.65 -15.83 28.12
CA VAL A 24 5.88 -15.67 26.88
C VAL A 24 5.73 -17.04 26.22
N SER A 25 4.49 -17.48 26.02
CA SER A 25 4.18 -18.73 25.32
C SER A 25 3.72 -18.51 23.88
N HIS A 26 3.06 -17.39 23.59
CA HIS A 26 2.48 -17.09 22.29
C HIS A 26 2.80 -15.66 21.87
N ILE A 27 3.14 -15.47 20.60
CA ILE A 27 3.33 -14.17 19.97
C ILE A 27 2.37 -14.06 18.80
N PHE A 28 1.64 -12.94 18.74
CA PHE A 28 0.79 -12.58 17.63
C PHE A 28 1.44 -11.40 16.89
N CYS A 29 1.70 -11.58 15.60
CA CYS A 29 2.17 -10.51 14.73
C CYS A 29 1.00 -10.08 13.84
N ASP A 30 0.53 -8.86 14.05
CA ASP A 30 -0.59 -8.28 13.29
C ASP A 30 -0.08 -7.41 12.13
N GLU A 31 -0.91 -7.21 11.11
CA GLU A 31 -0.67 -6.33 9.96
C GLU A 31 0.66 -6.54 9.22
N ILE A 32 1.13 -7.79 9.12
CA ILE A 32 2.38 -8.12 8.42
C ILE A 32 2.37 -7.80 6.91
N HIS A 33 1.22 -7.42 6.34
CA HIS A 33 1.11 -7.05 4.93
C HIS A 33 1.65 -5.65 4.61
N GLU A 34 1.90 -4.79 5.60
CA GLU A 34 2.45 -3.45 5.36
C GLU A 34 3.91 -3.49 4.88
N ARG A 35 4.59 -4.63 5.05
CA ARG A 35 6.00 -4.87 4.64
C ARG A 35 6.96 -3.78 5.14
N ASP A 36 6.77 -3.37 6.38
CA ASP A 36 7.66 -2.45 7.07
C ASP A 36 9.04 -3.08 7.33
N LEU A 37 10.10 -2.27 7.26
CA LEU A 37 11.46 -2.73 7.56
C LEU A 37 11.59 -3.36 8.96
N ASN A 38 10.87 -2.79 9.94
CA ASN A 38 10.90 -3.29 11.30
C ASN A 38 10.18 -4.64 11.42
N THR A 39 9.04 -4.82 10.74
CA THR A 39 8.30 -6.09 10.75
C THR A 39 9.08 -7.18 10.05
N ASP A 40 9.73 -6.88 8.93
CA ASP A 40 10.59 -7.83 8.21
C ASP A 40 11.76 -8.29 9.06
N PHE A 41 12.44 -7.35 9.74
CA PHE A 41 13.51 -7.70 10.67
C PHE A 41 13.02 -8.56 11.85
N MET A 42 11.86 -8.21 12.42
CA MET A 42 11.24 -9.00 13.49
C MET A 42 10.92 -10.43 13.02
N MET A 43 10.43 -10.62 11.80
CA MET A 43 10.14 -11.96 11.27
C MET A 43 11.40 -12.83 11.16
N VAL A 44 12.54 -12.24 10.79
CA VAL A 44 13.85 -12.95 10.80
C VAL A 44 14.20 -13.42 12.20
N VAL A 45 14.12 -12.53 13.19
CA VAL A 45 14.42 -12.88 14.58
C VAL A 45 13.46 -13.95 15.09
N LEU A 46 12.15 -13.80 14.83
CA LEU A 46 11.14 -14.77 15.27
C LEU A 46 11.34 -16.16 14.65
N ARG A 47 11.73 -16.23 13.37
CA ARG A 47 12.02 -17.51 12.71
C ARG A 47 13.13 -18.27 13.43
N ASP A 48 14.23 -17.59 13.78
CA ASP A 48 15.36 -18.20 14.47
C ASP A 48 14.99 -18.59 15.92
N MET A 49 14.07 -17.84 16.54
CA MET A 49 13.57 -18.16 17.88
C MET A 49 12.66 -19.37 17.93
N ILE A 50 11.78 -19.57 16.95
CA ILE A 50 10.90 -20.75 16.89
C ILE A 50 11.76 -22.02 16.85
N GLN A 51 12.90 -21.98 16.15
CA GLN A 51 13.85 -23.09 16.10
C GLN A 51 14.58 -23.32 17.44
N THR A 52 14.84 -22.24 18.18
CA THR A 52 15.55 -22.30 19.47
C THR A 52 14.64 -22.69 20.64
N TYR A 53 13.37 -22.26 20.59
CA TYR A 53 12.39 -22.42 21.67
C TYR A 53 11.15 -23.17 21.15
N PRO A 54 11.12 -24.52 21.24
CA PRO A 54 10.02 -25.31 20.70
C PRO A 54 8.67 -25.09 21.40
N ASP A 55 8.70 -24.55 22.62
CA ASP A 55 7.49 -24.21 23.38
C ASP A 55 6.85 -22.87 22.93
N LEU A 56 7.57 -22.06 22.14
CA LEU A 56 7.08 -20.77 21.66
C LEU A 56 6.21 -20.97 20.41
N ARG A 57 5.00 -20.42 20.45
CA ARG A 57 4.10 -20.41 19.30
C ARG A 57 4.00 -19.00 18.71
N VAL A 58 4.11 -18.89 17.39
CA VAL A 58 3.99 -17.62 16.67
C VAL A 58 2.80 -17.72 15.73
N VAL A 59 1.92 -16.72 15.77
CA VAL A 59 0.75 -16.59 14.90
C VAL A 59 0.90 -15.30 14.10
N LEU A 60 0.86 -15.41 12.79
CA LEU A 60 0.91 -14.27 11.87
C LEU A 60 -0.51 -13.96 11.40
N MET A 61 -0.92 -12.71 11.55
CA MET A 61 -2.25 -12.20 11.18
C MET A 61 -2.11 -11.14 10.10
N SER A 62 -2.95 -11.24 9.07
CA SER A 62 -2.91 -10.33 7.93
C SER A 62 -4.21 -10.31 7.16
N ALA A 63 -4.55 -9.16 6.58
CA ALA A 63 -5.71 -9.00 5.70
C ALA A 63 -5.46 -9.45 4.25
N THR A 64 -4.25 -9.25 3.73
CA THR A 64 -3.94 -9.43 2.29
C THR A 64 -2.56 -10.06 2.05
N VAL A 65 -2.22 -11.11 2.80
CA VAL A 65 -0.90 -11.74 2.69
C VAL A 65 -0.80 -12.72 1.52
N ASP A 66 0.36 -12.74 0.85
CA ASP A 66 0.72 -13.84 -0.05
C ASP A 66 1.12 -15.07 0.76
N ILE A 67 0.20 -16.02 0.85
CA ILE A 67 0.36 -17.26 1.63
C ILE A 67 1.61 -18.05 1.18
N SER A 68 1.93 -18.03 -0.11
CA SER A 68 3.00 -18.86 -0.68
C SER A 68 4.37 -18.43 -0.16
N LEU A 69 4.60 -17.12 -0.14
CA LEU A 69 5.83 -16.51 0.36
C LEU A 69 6.09 -16.86 1.83
N PHE A 70 5.04 -16.80 2.66
CA PHE A 70 5.16 -17.06 4.10
C PHE A 70 5.35 -18.55 4.42
N LYS A 71 4.71 -19.44 3.66
CA LYS A 71 4.95 -20.88 3.75
C LYS A 71 6.38 -21.24 3.34
N GLU A 72 6.93 -20.64 2.29
CA GLU A 72 8.32 -20.88 1.93
C GLU A 72 9.28 -20.38 3.03
N TYR A 73 8.99 -19.21 3.60
CA TYR A 73 9.87 -18.56 4.57
C TYR A 73 9.91 -19.23 5.95
N PHE A 74 8.74 -19.60 6.50
CA PHE A 74 8.63 -20.27 7.81
C PHE A 74 8.63 -21.80 7.70
N GLY A 75 8.63 -22.35 6.49
CA GLY A 75 8.40 -23.76 6.21
C GLY A 75 6.91 -24.10 6.13
N GLU A 76 6.60 -25.36 5.80
CA GLU A 76 5.22 -25.86 5.71
C GLU A 76 4.43 -25.57 7.00
N CYS A 77 3.66 -24.49 6.99
CA CYS A 77 2.85 -24.02 8.09
C CYS A 77 1.36 -24.10 7.75
N GLU A 78 0.53 -24.31 8.77
CA GLU A 78 -0.92 -24.31 8.61
C GLU A 78 -1.44 -22.90 8.38
N VAL A 79 -2.38 -22.76 7.45
CA VAL A 79 -2.98 -21.48 7.09
C VAL A 79 -4.48 -21.58 7.30
N VAL A 80 -5.00 -20.64 8.08
CA VAL A 80 -6.42 -20.54 8.40
C VAL A 80 -6.95 -19.26 7.77
N GLU A 81 -7.84 -19.40 6.80
CA GLU A 81 -8.52 -18.27 6.17
C GLU A 81 -9.82 -17.98 6.92
N LEU A 82 -9.93 -16.77 7.47
CA LEU A 82 -11.13 -16.33 8.16
C LEU A 82 -11.99 -15.50 7.22
N GLN A 83 -13.20 -15.98 6.92
CA GLN A 83 -14.16 -15.22 6.13
C GLN A 83 -14.76 -14.09 6.96
N GLY A 84 -14.36 -12.85 6.66
CA GLY A 84 -14.95 -11.65 7.23
C GLY A 84 -16.38 -11.40 6.73
N ARG A 85 -17.16 -10.66 7.53
CA ARG A 85 -18.44 -10.09 7.06
C ARG A 85 -18.18 -8.66 6.63
N THR A 86 -18.37 -8.37 5.35
CA THR A 86 -18.33 -7.01 4.82
C THR A 86 -19.74 -6.52 4.51
N PHE A 87 -19.95 -5.22 4.67
CA PHE A 87 -21.15 -4.54 4.16
C PHE A 87 -20.83 -3.99 2.78
N PRO A 88 -21.81 -3.91 1.86
CA PRO A 88 -21.57 -3.35 0.54
C PRO A 88 -21.14 -1.89 0.68
N VAL A 89 -19.93 -1.58 0.20
CA VAL A 89 -19.41 -0.21 0.10
C VAL A 89 -19.55 0.24 -1.35
N GLN A 90 -20.12 1.42 -1.57
CA GLN A 90 -20.19 2.01 -2.90
C GLN A 90 -18.83 2.62 -3.24
N GLU A 91 -18.21 2.13 -4.31
CA GLU A 91 -16.96 2.67 -4.83
C GLU A 91 -17.24 3.80 -5.84
N TYR A 92 -16.42 4.85 -5.79
CA TYR A 92 -16.45 5.95 -6.73
C TYR A 92 -15.03 6.21 -7.22
N TYR A 93 -14.86 6.29 -8.53
CA TYR A 93 -13.61 6.68 -9.17
C TYR A 93 -13.52 8.20 -9.28
N LEU A 94 -12.34 8.70 -9.66
CA LEU A 94 -12.07 10.13 -9.66
C LEU A 94 -13.02 10.87 -10.63
N GLU A 95 -13.36 10.26 -11.76
CA GLU A 95 -14.34 10.75 -12.73
C GLU A 95 -15.76 10.87 -12.15
N ASP A 96 -16.20 9.91 -11.34
CA ASP A 96 -17.48 9.97 -10.62
C ASP A 96 -17.49 11.18 -9.67
N VAL A 97 -16.41 11.37 -8.92
CA VAL A 97 -16.29 12.47 -7.95
C VAL A 97 -16.32 13.84 -8.64
N VAL A 98 -15.66 13.99 -9.79
CA VAL A 98 -15.68 15.25 -10.55
C VAL A 98 -17.07 15.53 -11.11
N GLU A 99 -17.79 14.50 -11.56
CA GLU A 99 -19.17 14.65 -12.02
C GLU A 99 -20.11 15.01 -10.87
N MET A 100 -20.02 14.31 -9.73
CA MET A 100 -20.84 14.57 -8.55
C MET A 100 -20.64 15.97 -7.97
N LEU A 101 -19.39 16.45 -7.94
CA LEU A 101 -19.04 17.76 -7.35
C LEU A 101 -19.07 18.91 -8.37
N HIS A 102 -19.28 18.63 -9.65
CA HIS A 102 -19.10 19.57 -10.76
C HIS A 102 -17.78 20.36 -10.64
N PHE A 103 -16.72 19.67 -10.21
CA PHE A 103 -15.45 20.31 -9.89
C PHE A 103 -14.76 20.82 -11.16
N VAL A 104 -14.49 22.13 -11.20
CA VAL A 104 -13.73 22.77 -12.28
C VAL A 104 -12.32 23.09 -11.76
N PRO A 105 -11.28 22.40 -12.23
CA PRO A 105 -9.92 22.68 -11.78
C PRO A 105 -9.51 24.11 -12.18
N PRO A 106 -8.89 24.89 -11.27
CA PRO A 106 -8.40 26.22 -11.59
C PRO A 106 -7.35 26.15 -12.71
N LEU A 107 -7.34 27.16 -13.58
CA LEU A 107 -6.35 27.25 -14.65
C LEU A 107 -4.96 27.37 -14.02
N ALA A 108 -4.09 26.39 -14.27
CA ALA A 108 -2.70 26.47 -13.87
C ALA A 108 -2.08 27.73 -14.48
N GLU A 109 -1.67 28.68 -13.63
CA GLU A 109 -0.95 29.86 -14.09
C GLU A 109 0.36 29.42 -14.74
N LYS A 110 0.56 29.84 -16.00
CA LYS A 110 1.84 29.66 -16.68
C LYS A 110 2.87 30.55 -15.98
N LYS A 111 3.63 30.03 -15.02
CA LYS A 111 4.91 30.64 -14.67
C LYS A 111 5.77 30.61 -15.94
N LYS A 112 5.91 31.76 -16.61
CA LYS A 112 6.90 31.97 -17.67
C LYS A 112 8.27 31.60 -17.08
N ARG A 113 8.76 30.39 -17.39
CA ARG A 113 10.20 30.11 -17.25
C ARG A 113 10.88 31.04 -18.25
N LYS A 114 11.61 32.00 -17.71
CA LYS A 114 12.44 32.94 -18.47
C LYS A 114 13.50 32.11 -19.19
N ASP A 115 13.47 32.21 -20.51
CA ASP A 115 14.34 31.59 -21.49
C ASP A 115 15.83 31.67 -21.12
N ARG A 116 16.48 30.51 -21.11
CA ARG A 116 17.86 30.24 -21.54
C ARG A 116 18.07 28.74 -21.37
N ASP A 117 17.99 27.97 -22.45
CA ASP A 117 19.18 27.40 -23.09
C ASP A 117 18.79 26.31 -24.12
N GLU A 118 19.59 26.30 -25.18
CA GLU A 118 19.70 25.48 -26.39
C GLU A 118 18.80 24.24 -26.62
N GLY A 119 18.32 24.15 -27.87
CA GLY A 119 17.44 23.09 -28.37
C GLY A 119 18.08 21.71 -28.40
N VAL A 120 17.25 20.72 -28.07
CA VAL A 120 17.50 19.29 -28.31
C VAL A 120 16.41 18.79 -29.27
N PRO A 121 16.74 18.02 -30.33
CA PRO A 121 15.75 17.51 -31.27
C PRO A 121 14.79 16.52 -30.58
N GLU A 122 13.50 16.61 -30.90
CA GLU A 122 12.48 15.66 -30.48
C GLU A 122 12.69 14.33 -31.23
N GLU A 123 13.20 13.30 -30.55
CA GLU A 123 13.18 11.93 -31.06
C GLU A 123 11.78 11.33 -30.91
N ASP A 124 11.37 10.54 -31.92
CA ASP A 124 10.07 9.90 -32.07
C ASP A 124 9.70 9.00 -30.88
N VAL A 125 9.00 9.55 -29.89
CA VAL A 125 8.31 8.77 -28.86
C VAL A 125 7.09 8.12 -29.52
N GLU A 126 7.14 6.79 -29.66
CA GLU A 126 6.01 5.97 -30.05
C GLU A 126 4.75 6.42 -29.31
N LYS A 127 3.65 6.58 -30.06
CA LYS A 127 2.35 7.03 -29.52
C LYS A 127 1.81 5.98 -28.55
N GLU A 128 2.29 5.97 -27.32
CA GLU A 128 1.57 5.35 -26.21
C GLU A 128 0.24 6.09 -26.11
N GLU A 129 -0.83 5.44 -26.57
CA GLU A 129 -2.19 5.93 -26.38
C GLU A 129 -2.40 6.13 -24.88
N ASN A 130 -2.48 7.39 -24.47
CA ASN A 130 -2.73 7.71 -23.07
C ASN A 130 -4.14 7.21 -22.69
N CYS A 131 -4.21 6.02 -22.08
CA CYS A 131 -5.45 5.35 -21.68
C CYS A 131 -6.33 6.20 -20.75
N LEU A 132 -5.76 7.20 -20.07
CA LEU A 132 -6.50 8.16 -19.25
C LEU A 132 -7.38 9.10 -20.08
N LEU A 133 -7.13 9.23 -21.39
CA LEU A 133 -7.97 10.01 -22.30
C LEU A 133 -9.27 9.28 -22.69
N ASN A 134 -9.37 7.98 -22.42
CA ASN A 134 -10.56 7.17 -22.68
C ASN A 134 -11.55 7.25 -21.51
N VAL A 135 -12.05 8.46 -21.22
CA VAL A 135 -13.17 8.64 -20.29
C VAL A 135 -14.43 8.00 -20.88
N SER A 136 -14.97 6.98 -20.19
CA SER A 136 -16.06 6.13 -20.66
C SER A 136 -17.27 6.94 -21.15
N THR A 137 -18.01 6.37 -22.12
CA THR A 137 -19.45 6.59 -22.42
C THR A 137 -20.26 7.47 -21.49
N GLN A 138 -20.17 7.07 -20.22
CA GLN A 138 -21.22 7.15 -19.22
C GLN A 138 -21.20 8.49 -18.49
N TYR A 139 -20.09 9.23 -18.56
CA TYR A 139 -19.92 10.54 -17.93
C TYR A 139 -20.39 11.68 -18.84
N SER A 140 -20.93 12.75 -18.25
CA SER A 140 -21.40 13.92 -19.01
C SER A 140 -20.28 14.66 -19.75
N GLN A 141 -20.65 15.40 -20.80
CA GLN A 141 -19.70 16.17 -21.62
C GLN A 141 -18.97 17.28 -20.83
N GLN A 142 -19.61 17.75 -19.76
CA GLN A 142 -19.05 18.75 -18.84
C GLN A 142 -17.92 18.18 -18.00
N THR A 143 -17.98 16.89 -17.64
CA THR A 143 -16.87 16.16 -16.99
C THR A 143 -15.80 15.78 -18.02
N ARG A 144 -16.18 15.34 -19.21
CA ARG A 144 -15.21 14.85 -20.21
C ARG A 144 -14.26 15.92 -20.77
N SER A 145 -14.75 17.15 -20.97
CA SER A 145 -13.99 18.20 -21.66
C SER A 145 -12.83 18.80 -20.82
N PRO A 146 -12.97 19.08 -19.51
CA PRO A 146 -11.85 19.50 -18.66
C PRO A 146 -10.84 18.38 -18.43
N TRP A 147 -11.32 17.13 -18.28
CA TRP A 147 -10.48 15.95 -18.08
C TRP A 147 -9.53 15.69 -19.25
N ARG A 148 -10.05 15.67 -20.49
CA ARG A 148 -9.20 15.57 -21.70
C ARG A 148 -8.18 16.70 -21.80
N ARG A 149 -8.51 17.90 -21.32
CA ARG A 149 -7.62 19.07 -21.33
C ARG A 149 -6.53 19.00 -20.25
N CYS A 150 -6.84 18.45 -19.08
CA CYS A 150 -5.91 18.35 -17.95
C CYS A 150 -4.89 17.23 -18.17
N LEU A 151 -5.32 16.08 -18.71
CA LEU A 151 -4.46 14.94 -19.00
C LEU A 151 -3.51 15.16 -20.18
N LYS A 152 -3.95 15.88 -21.22
CA LYS A 152 -3.07 16.34 -22.30
C LYS A 152 -1.93 17.27 -21.84
N LYS A 153 -2.06 17.89 -20.67
CA LYS A 153 -1.09 18.86 -20.14
C LYS A 153 -0.20 18.29 -19.03
N LYS A 154 -0.50 17.11 -18.50
CA LYS A 154 0.25 16.47 -17.41
C LYS A 154 0.81 15.12 -17.87
N SER A 155 1.80 15.15 -18.75
CA SER A 155 2.91 14.20 -18.61
C SER A 155 3.77 14.77 -17.48
N LEU A 156 3.41 14.50 -16.23
CA LEU A 156 4.20 14.79 -15.02
C LEU A 156 3.42 14.26 -13.80
N PHE A 157 3.95 13.14 -13.28
CA PHE A 157 3.77 12.55 -11.96
C PHE A 157 2.81 13.30 -11.02
N LEU A 158 1.65 12.70 -10.73
CA LEU A 158 0.90 13.01 -9.53
C LEU A 158 1.61 12.33 -8.36
N SER A 159 2.56 13.03 -7.72
CA SER A 159 2.98 12.67 -6.36
C SER A 159 1.94 13.24 -5.41
N LEU A 160 0.99 12.39 -4.98
CA LEU A 160 0.19 12.65 -3.79
C LEU A 160 1.10 12.40 -2.59
N ARG A 161 1.50 13.48 -1.90
CA ARG A 161 1.96 13.36 -0.50
C ARG A 161 0.70 13.36 0.36
N CYS A 162 0.52 12.29 1.13
CA CYS A 162 -0.17 12.40 2.42
C CYS A 162 0.72 13.16 3.40
#